data_AF-A0A9E4IBG6-F1
#
_entry.id   AF-A0A9E4IBG6-F1
#
_cell.length_a   1.000
_cell.length_b   1.000
_cell.length_c   1.000
_cell.angle_alpha   90.00
_cell.angle_beta   90.00
_cell.angle_gamma   90.00
#
_symmetry.space_group_name_H-M   'P 1'
#
loop_
_entity.id
_entity.type
_entity.pdbx_description
1 polymer ?
#
loop_
_entity_poly.entity_id
_entity_poly.type
_entity_poly.pdbx_seq_one_letter_code
_entity_poly.pdbx_strand_id
1 'polypeptide(L)'
;MFYKNERLALFIDGTNLYVASKGLGFEVDYKKLKEEFARRSNLVRAHYYTTFIENDEYSPVRPLVDWLNYNGFTTVSKPAKEFTDGSGRRRIKGSTEIELTIDALELVDNVQHIVLFVGDRDFKPLVSAIQRKGVRVTVASTVKGNSGVVADELRRQADNFIELEELKDLIGRPPRLDNQVSCRGLSNRATVSGSDSKMESEAAA
;
A
#
# COMPACT_ATOMS: atom_id res chain seq x y z
N MET A 1 1.71 9.84 -19.87
CA MET A 1 1.13 11.21 -19.76
C MET A 1 -0.32 11.09 -19.29
N PHE A 2 -0.75 11.92 -18.32
CA PHE A 2 -2.15 11.97 -17.86
C PHE A 2 -2.81 13.23 -18.40
N TYR A 3 -4.08 13.14 -18.81
CA TYR A 3 -4.85 14.31 -19.23
C TYR A 3 -5.95 14.58 -18.22
N LYS A 4 -6.11 15.85 -17.87
CA LYS A 4 -6.99 16.30 -16.78
C LYS A 4 -8.46 15.96 -17.02
N ASN A 5 -8.88 15.94 -18.28
CA ASN A 5 -10.28 15.73 -18.67
C ASN A 5 -10.64 14.27 -18.90
N GLU A 6 -9.70 13.34 -18.72
CA GLU A 6 -9.96 11.93 -18.99
C GLU A 6 -10.60 11.22 -17.84
N ARG A 7 -11.53 10.32 -18.17
CA ARG A 7 -12.12 9.40 -17.21
C ARG A 7 -11.11 8.30 -16.89
N LEU A 8 -10.64 8.29 -15.65
CA LEU A 8 -9.60 7.38 -15.18
C LEU A 8 -10.16 6.39 -14.17
N ALA A 9 -9.74 5.12 -14.27
CA ALA A 9 -9.99 4.10 -13.26
C ALA A 9 -8.71 3.48 -12.74
N LEU A 10 -8.69 3.19 -11.44
CA LEU A 10 -7.59 2.51 -10.76
C LEU A 10 -7.97 1.08 -10.44
N PHE A 11 -7.08 0.14 -10.73
CA PHE A 11 -7.18 -1.25 -10.29
C PHE A 11 -5.92 -1.59 -9.51
N ILE A 12 -6.10 -1.87 -8.22
CA ILE A 12 -5.02 -2.07 -7.28
C ILE A 12 -5.02 -3.51 -6.79
N ASP A 13 -3.98 -4.26 -7.14
CA ASP A 13 -3.69 -5.53 -6.49
C ASP A 13 -2.99 -5.26 -5.16
N GLY A 14 -3.71 -5.49 -4.06
CA GLY A 14 -3.22 -5.22 -2.72
C GLY A 14 -2.02 -6.07 -2.32
N THR A 15 -1.95 -7.33 -2.77
CA THR A 15 -0.85 -8.23 -2.45
C THR A 15 0.41 -7.80 -3.19
N ASN A 16 0.29 -7.55 -4.49
CA ASN A 16 1.43 -7.10 -5.30
C ASN A 16 1.94 -5.71 -4.87
N LEU A 17 1.03 -4.77 -4.62
CA LEU A 17 1.40 -3.43 -4.15
C LEU A 17 2.09 -3.47 -2.78
N TYR A 18 1.60 -4.29 -1.85
CA TYR A 18 2.20 -4.43 -0.53
C TYR A 18 3.63 -5.01 -0.60
N VAL A 19 3.83 -6.06 -1.40
CA VAL A 19 5.16 -6.66 -1.58
C VAL A 19 6.12 -5.64 -2.22
N ALA A 20 5.66 -4.92 -3.24
CA ALA A 20 6.46 -3.91 -3.93
C ALA A 20 6.84 -2.73 -3.02
N SER A 21 5.88 -2.16 -2.27
CA SER A 21 6.15 -1.01 -1.40
C SER A 21 7.06 -1.39 -0.22
N LYS A 22 6.87 -2.60 0.34
CA LYS A 22 7.73 -3.16 1.39
C LYS A 22 9.16 -3.35 0.89
N GLY A 23 9.34 -3.82 -0.34
CA GLY A 23 10.66 -3.93 -0.98
C GLY A 23 11.36 -2.58 -1.16
N LEU A 24 10.59 -1.50 -1.37
CA LEU A 24 11.08 -0.12 -1.48
C LEU A 24 11.20 0.61 -0.12
N GLY A 25 10.87 -0.08 0.98
CA GLY A 25 10.98 0.43 2.34
C GLY A 25 9.99 1.54 2.69
N PHE A 26 8.76 1.50 2.15
CA PHE A 26 7.72 2.45 2.54
C PHE A 26 6.32 1.82 2.64
N GLU A 27 5.46 2.46 3.42
CA GLU A 27 4.03 2.14 3.49
C GLU A 27 3.23 3.09 2.59
N VAL A 28 2.31 2.53 1.81
CA VAL A 28 1.42 3.31 0.95
C VAL A 28 0.31 3.95 1.78
N ASP A 29 0.14 5.26 1.60
CA ASP A 29 -1.04 6.01 2.02
C ASP A 29 -2.07 5.99 0.89
N TYR A 30 -3.09 5.14 1.02
CA TYR A 30 -4.15 5.00 0.03
C TYR A 30 -4.99 6.27 -0.14
N LYS A 31 -5.05 7.15 0.88
CA LYS A 31 -5.72 8.44 0.77
C LYS A 31 -4.96 9.33 -0.20
N LYS A 32 -3.65 9.50 0.03
CA LYS A 32 -2.78 10.30 -0.84
C LYS A 32 -2.70 9.72 -2.24
N LEU A 33 -2.66 8.38 -2.36
CA LEU A 33 -2.70 7.71 -3.67
C LEU A 33 -3.96 8.13 -4.44
N LYS A 34 -5.14 8.00 -3.84
CA LYS A 34 -6.40 8.40 -4.48
C LYS A 34 -6.41 9.88 -4.85
N GLU A 35 -5.99 10.75 -3.93
CA GLU A 35 -5.92 12.19 -4.14
C GLU A 35 -4.97 12.57 -5.28
N GLU A 36 -3.81 11.92 -5.39
CA GLU A 36 -2.84 12.22 -6.43
C GLU A 36 -3.36 11.85 -7.83
N PHE A 37 -4.04 10.71 -7.99
CA PHE A 37 -4.65 10.36 -9.28
C PHE A 37 -5.90 11.20 -9.59
N ALA A 38 -6.68 11.56 -8.57
CA ALA A 38 -7.81 12.49 -8.73
C ALA A 38 -7.35 13.92 -9.08
N ARG A 39 -6.13 14.31 -8.68
CA ARG A 39 -5.53 15.60 -9.06
C ARG A 39 -5.04 15.59 -10.50
N ARG A 40 -4.52 14.45 -10.98
CA ARG A 40 -3.96 14.29 -12.33
C ARG A 40 -5.04 14.11 -13.42
N SER A 41 -6.19 13.54 -13.08
CA SER A 41 -7.24 13.18 -14.04
C SER A 41 -8.61 13.04 -13.37
N ASN A 42 -9.69 12.84 -14.14
CA ASN A 42 -11.03 12.64 -13.59
C ASN A 42 -11.20 11.18 -13.12
N LEU A 43 -10.89 10.92 -11.85
CA LEU A 43 -10.99 9.60 -11.23
C LEU A 43 -12.46 9.16 -11.07
N VAL A 44 -12.87 8.15 -11.84
CA VAL A 44 -14.24 7.60 -11.85
C VAL A 44 -14.41 6.49 -10.82
N ARG A 45 -13.46 5.55 -10.76
CA ARG A 45 -13.50 4.38 -9.85
C ARG A 45 -12.09 4.04 -9.37
N ALA A 46 -12.02 3.52 -8.15
CA ALA A 46 -10.81 2.92 -7.61
C ALA A 46 -11.17 1.56 -7.00
N HIS A 47 -10.68 0.49 -7.63
CA HIS A 47 -10.88 -0.88 -7.20
C HIS A 47 -9.65 -1.38 -6.45
N TYR A 48 -9.89 -2.07 -5.33
CA TYR A 48 -8.83 -2.67 -4.52
C TYR A 48 -9.12 -4.16 -4.32
N TYR A 49 -8.18 -5.00 -4.75
CA TYR A 49 -8.30 -6.45 -4.73
C TYR A 49 -7.42 -7.03 -3.64
N THR A 50 -7.98 -7.91 -2.81
CA THR A 50 -7.23 -8.55 -1.74
C THR A 50 -7.73 -9.95 -1.45
N THR A 51 -6.86 -10.76 -0.86
CA THR A 51 -7.20 -12.10 -0.38
C THR A 51 -7.05 -12.17 1.13
N PHE A 52 -7.98 -12.85 1.79
CA PHE A 52 -7.96 -13.08 3.24
C PHE A 52 -8.00 -14.57 3.54
N ILE A 53 -7.33 -14.98 4.60
CA ILE A 53 -7.38 -16.37 5.08
C ILE A 53 -8.65 -16.50 5.94
N GLU A 54 -9.53 -17.46 5.63
CA GLU A 54 -10.82 -17.63 6.31
C GLU A 54 -10.69 -17.98 7.80
N ASN A 55 -9.61 -18.66 8.19
CA ASN A 55 -9.43 -19.19 9.55
C ASN A 55 -8.81 -18.21 10.56
N ASP A 56 -8.40 -17.02 10.12
CA ASP A 56 -7.93 -15.98 11.04
C ASP A 56 -9.09 -15.04 11.40
N GLU A 57 -9.64 -15.19 12.61
CA GLU A 57 -10.63 -14.28 13.21
C GLU A 57 -10.17 -12.80 13.19
N TYR A 58 -8.85 -12.58 13.10
CA TYR A 58 -8.22 -11.26 13.02
C TYR A 58 -7.22 -11.18 11.85
N SER A 59 -7.73 -11.01 10.63
CA SER A 59 -6.85 -10.64 9.51
C SER A 59 -6.44 -9.16 9.63
N PRO A 60 -5.14 -8.82 9.66
CA PRO A 60 -4.65 -7.44 9.76
C PRO A 60 -5.06 -6.56 8.57
N VAL A 61 -5.59 -7.18 7.51
CA VAL A 61 -6.09 -6.51 6.31
C VAL A 61 -7.53 -5.99 6.49
N ARG A 62 -8.32 -6.55 7.43
CA ARG A 62 -9.74 -6.14 7.63
C ARG A 62 -9.89 -4.65 7.96
N PRO A 63 -9.16 -4.07 8.93
CA PRO A 63 -9.26 -2.63 9.20
C PRO A 63 -8.90 -1.76 7.99
N LEU A 64 -7.97 -2.23 7.15
CA LEU A 64 -7.62 -1.55 5.91
C LEU A 64 -8.77 -1.61 4.89
N VAL A 65 -9.37 -2.78 4.70
CA VAL A 65 -10.52 -2.97 3.78
C VAL A 65 -11.71 -2.11 4.21
N ASP A 66 -12.02 -2.09 5.49
CA ASP A 66 -13.09 -1.25 6.04
C ASP A 66 -12.79 0.23 5.77
N TRP A 67 -11.58 0.68 6.09
CA TRP A 67 -11.16 2.05 5.82
C TRP A 67 -11.25 2.39 4.32
N LEU A 68 -10.82 1.49 3.43
CA LEU A 68 -10.88 1.68 1.98
C LEU A 68 -12.33 1.87 1.50
N ASN A 69 -13.26 1.04 1.97
CA ASN A 69 -14.68 1.15 1.65
C ASN A 69 -15.26 2.50 2.09
N TYR A 70 -14.95 2.93 3.32
CA TYR A 70 -15.39 4.24 3.82
C TYR A 70 -14.78 5.42 3.04
N ASN A 71 -13.59 5.25 2.47
CA ASN A 71 -12.90 6.29 1.71
C ASN A 71 -13.16 6.20 0.19
N GLY A 72 -14.20 5.47 -0.21
CA GLY A 72 -14.71 5.41 -1.57
C GLY A 72 -13.81 4.63 -2.54
N PHE A 73 -13.18 3.57 -2.05
CA PHE A 73 -12.69 2.48 -2.89
C PHE A 73 -13.76 1.39 -2.96
N THR A 74 -13.83 0.70 -4.09
CA THR A 74 -14.58 -0.54 -4.24
C THR A 74 -13.63 -1.69 -3.91
N THR A 75 -13.78 -2.32 -2.74
CA THR A 75 -12.95 -3.47 -2.39
C THR A 75 -13.58 -4.78 -2.87
N VAL A 76 -12.75 -5.61 -3.49
CA VAL A 76 -13.09 -6.99 -3.88
C VAL A 76 -12.20 -7.90 -3.05
N SER A 77 -12.82 -8.77 -2.27
CA SER A 77 -12.12 -9.67 -1.35
C SER A 77 -12.47 -11.11 -1.65
N LYS A 78 -11.45 -11.98 -1.66
CA LYS A 78 -11.60 -13.41 -1.95
C LYS A 78 -10.96 -14.24 -0.84
N PRO A 79 -11.63 -15.32 -0.40
CA PRO A 79 -11.03 -16.24 0.56
C PRO A 79 -9.85 -16.96 -0.09
N ALA A 80 -8.68 -16.87 0.55
CA ALA A 80 -7.49 -17.60 0.18
C ALA A 80 -7.61 -19.04 0.67
N LYS A 81 -7.36 -19.99 -0.23
CA LYS A 81 -7.34 -21.41 0.13
C LYS A 81 -5.97 -21.78 0.66
N GLU A 82 -5.96 -22.43 1.81
CA GLU A 82 -4.76 -23.05 2.33
C GLU A 82 -4.56 -24.42 1.68
N PHE A 83 -3.38 -24.62 1.12
CA PHE A 83 -2.93 -25.90 0.61
C PHE A 83 -1.74 -26.35 1.44
N THR A 84 -1.82 -27.58 1.96
CA THR A 84 -0.65 -28.24 2.52
C THR A 84 0.02 -29.00 1.39
N ASP A 85 1.26 -28.61 1.06
CA ASP A 85 2.05 -29.32 0.07
C ASP A 85 2.40 -30.74 0.57
N GLY A 86 2.76 -31.66 -0.33
CA GLY A 86 3.14 -33.04 0.03
C GLY A 86 4.31 -33.13 1.03
N SER A 87 5.06 -32.04 1.21
CA SER A 87 6.11 -31.86 2.22
C SER A 87 5.62 -31.27 3.56
N GLY A 88 4.31 -31.18 3.81
CA GLY A 88 3.73 -30.67 5.05
C GLY A 88 3.83 -29.15 5.24
N ARG A 89 4.34 -28.40 4.26
CA ARG A 89 4.40 -26.93 4.32
C ARG A 89 3.06 -26.32 3.93
N ARG A 90 2.50 -25.49 4.81
CA ARG A 90 1.32 -24.67 4.51
C ARG A 90 1.69 -23.60 3.48
N ARG A 91 0.98 -23.60 2.36
CA ARG A 91 1.03 -22.59 1.30
C ARG A 91 -0.35 -21.98 1.19
N ILE A 92 -0.42 -20.67 1.24
CA ILE A 92 -1.66 -19.94 0.99
C ILE A 92 -1.66 -19.57 -0.49
N LYS A 93 -2.69 -19.99 -1.23
CA LYS A 93 -2.86 -19.63 -2.63
C LYS A 93 -4.26 -19.03 -2.82
N GLY A 94 -4.29 -17.72 -3.01
CA GLY A 94 -5.46 -16.97 -3.47
C GLY A 94 -4.98 -15.93 -4.47
N SER A 95 -5.55 -15.95 -5.67
CA SER A 95 -5.34 -14.90 -6.68
C SER A 95 -6.67 -14.21 -6.96
N THR A 96 -6.60 -12.89 -7.09
CA THR A 96 -7.69 -11.98 -7.49
C THR A 96 -7.50 -11.47 -8.92
N GLU A 97 -6.55 -12.04 -9.67
CA GLU A 97 -6.19 -11.55 -11.01
C GLU A 97 -7.33 -11.72 -12.02
N ILE A 98 -8.12 -12.79 -11.87
CA ILE A 98 -9.28 -13.06 -12.73
C ILE A 98 -10.36 -12.02 -12.48
N GLU A 99 -10.71 -11.77 -11.22
CA GLU A 99 -11.69 -10.77 -10.83
C GLU A 99 -11.27 -9.37 -11.30
N LEU A 100 -10.01 -9.00 -11.09
CA LEU A 100 -9.45 -7.75 -11.60
C LEU A 100 -9.57 -7.65 -13.13
N THR A 101 -9.22 -8.72 -13.84
CA THR A 101 -9.27 -8.77 -15.30
C THR A 101 -10.68 -8.58 -15.83
N ILE A 102 -11.68 -9.24 -15.24
CA ILE A 102 -13.08 -9.13 -15.64
C ILE A 102 -13.58 -7.71 -15.38
N ASP A 103 -13.42 -7.19 -14.17
CA ASP A 103 -13.88 -5.86 -13.80
C ASP A 103 -13.23 -4.77 -14.67
N ALA A 104 -11.94 -4.92 -14.98
CA ALA A 104 -11.22 -4.01 -15.85
C ALA A 104 -11.82 -4.00 -17.25
N LEU A 105 -12.13 -5.17 -17.83
CA LEU A 105 -12.73 -5.31 -19.16
C LEU A 105 -14.17 -4.79 -19.22
N GLU A 106 -14.96 -4.96 -18.17
CA GLU A 106 -16.32 -4.41 -18.07
C GLU A 106 -16.32 -2.88 -17.99
N LEU A 107 -15.31 -2.29 -17.34
CA LEU A 107 -15.24 -0.85 -17.16
C LEU A 107 -14.70 -0.10 -18.38
N VAL A 108 -14.04 -0.79 -19.32
CA VAL A 108 -13.34 -0.18 -20.48
C VAL A 108 -14.20 0.82 -21.24
N ASP A 109 -15.46 0.49 -21.53
CA ASP A 109 -16.33 1.34 -22.35
C ASP A 109 -16.73 2.66 -21.62
N ASN A 110 -16.48 2.74 -20.31
CA ASN A 110 -16.84 3.88 -19.46
C ASN A 110 -15.65 4.78 -19.09
N VAL A 111 -14.43 4.37 -19.43
CA VAL A 111 -13.20 5.09 -19.08
C VAL A 111 -12.33 5.30 -20.32
N GLN A 112 -11.38 6.23 -20.22
CA GLN A 112 -10.43 6.53 -21.30
C GLN A 112 -9.01 6.13 -20.90
N HIS A 113 -8.76 5.97 -19.60
CA HIS A 113 -7.47 5.61 -19.06
C HIS A 113 -7.63 4.65 -17.88
N ILE A 114 -6.97 3.50 -17.93
CA ILE A 114 -6.88 2.55 -16.84
C ILE A 114 -5.46 2.55 -16.26
N VAL A 115 -5.35 2.62 -14.93
CA VAL A 115 -4.09 2.44 -14.21
C VAL A 115 -4.13 1.11 -13.46
N LEU A 116 -3.17 0.24 -13.76
CA LEU A 116 -3.03 -1.08 -13.16
C LEU A 116 -1.84 -1.09 -12.20
N PHE A 117 -2.07 -1.28 -10.91
CA PHE A 117 -1.03 -1.59 -9.95
C PHE A 117 -0.88 -3.10 -9.85
N VAL A 118 -0.04 -3.65 -10.72
CA VAL A 118 0.17 -5.10 -10.87
C VAL A 118 1.67 -5.40 -10.95
N GLY A 119 2.04 -6.62 -10.55
CA GLY A 119 3.42 -7.11 -10.58
C GLY A 119 3.67 -8.27 -11.53
N ASP A 120 2.63 -8.83 -12.15
CA ASP A 120 2.73 -10.06 -12.94
C ASP A 120 2.73 -9.79 -14.46
N ARG A 121 3.52 -10.56 -15.21
CA ARG A 121 3.51 -10.58 -16.69
C ARG A 121 2.20 -11.13 -17.25
N ASP A 122 1.48 -11.92 -16.48
CA ASP A 122 0.26 -12.59 -16.94
C ASP A 122 -0.87 -11.59 -17.28
N PHE A 123 -0.70 -10.30 -16.92
CA PHE A 123 -1.57 -9.20 -17.32
C PHE A 123 -1.34 -8.67 -18.75
N LYS A 124 -0.31 -9.12 -19.47
CA LYS A 124 -0.03 -8.65 -20.84
C LYS A 124 -1.23 -8.81 -21.80
N PRO A 125 -1.96 -9.95 -21.81
CA PRO A 125 -3.17 -10.10 -22.63
C PRO A 125 -4.28 -9.11 -22.25
N LEU A 126 -4.44 -8.81 -20.95
CA LEU A 126 -5.38 -7.79 -20.47
C LEU A 126 -5.02 -6.41 -21.01
N VAL A 127 -3.75 -6.00 -20.91
CA VAL A 127 -3.29 -4.71 -21.44
C VAL A 127 -3.58 -4.62 -22.94
N SER A 128 -3.26 -5.66 -23.71
CA SER A 128 -3.54 -5.69 -25.15
C SER A 128 -5.04 -5.61 -25.45
N ALA A 129 -5.88 -6.29 -24.67
CA ALA A 129 -7.33 -6.28 -24.85
C ALA A 129 -7.94 -4.89 -24.58
N ILE A 130 -7.49 -4.20 -23.52
CA ILE A 130 -7.92 -2.84 -23.21
C ILE A 130 -7.48 -1.85 -24.30
N GLN A 131 -6.24 -1.99 -24.80
CA GLN A 131 -5.72 -1.14 -25.88
C GLN A 131 -6.49 -1.31 -27.19
N ARG A 132 -6.93 -2.53 -27.53
CA ARG A 132 -7.77 -2.79 -28.71
C ARG A 132 -9.12 -2.08 -28.65
N LYS A 133 -9.58 -1.70 -27.47
CA LYS A 133 -10.80 -0.91 -27.26
C LYS A 133 -10.55 0.60 -27.29
N GLY A 134 -9.31 1.04 -27.54
CA GLY A 134 -8.93 2.46 -27.62
C GLY A 134 -8.71 3.12 -26.26
N VAL A 135 -8.69 2.35 -25.17
CA VAL A 135 -8.41 2.85 -23.82
C VAL A 135 -6.92 2.74 -23.55
N ARG A 136 -6.34 3.79 -22.98
CA ARG A 136 -4.92 3.79 -22.64
C ARG A 136 -4.68 3.09 -21.32
N VAL A 137 -3.54 2.42 -21.21
CA VAL A 137 -3.15 1.68 -20.03
C VAL A 137 -1.85 2.22 -19.46
N THR A 138 -1.88 2.60 -18.19
CA THR A 138 -0.67 2.83 -17.40
C THR A 138 -0.47 1.66 -16.45
N VAL A 139 0.73 1.09 -16.43
CA VAL A 139 1.11 0.10 -15.42
C VAL A 139 1.99 0.78 -14.38
N ALA A 140 1.65 0.58 -13.10
CA ALA A 140 2.43 1.04 -11.97
C ALA A 140 3.04 -0.17 -11.24
N SER A 141 4.36 -0.29 -11.26
CA SER A 141 5.08 -1.43 -10.66
C SER A 141 6.51 -1.05 -10.25
N THR A 142 7.24 -1.98 -9.62
CA THR A 142 8.66 -1.79 -9.27
C THR A 142 9.56 -2.57 -10.21
N VAL A 143 10.66 -1.95 -10.66
CA VAL A 143 11.68 -2.61 -11.50
C VAL A 143 12.71 -3.36 -10.65
N LYS A 144 12.86 -2.99 -9.37
CA LYS A 144 13.90 -3.51 -8.44
C LYS A 144 13.55 -4.85 -7.76
N GLY A 145 12.63 -5.65 -8.31
CA GLY A 145 12.24 -6.97 -7.77
C GLY A 145 12.93 -8.17 -8.44
N ASN A 146 12.78 -9.38 -7.88
CA ASN A 146 13.35 -10.67 -8.32
C ASN A 146 13.07 -11.09 -9.77
N SER A 147 12.35 -10.28 -10.54
CA SER A 147 11.91 -10.56 -11.90
C SER A 147 12.00 -9.32 -12.80
N GLY A 148 13.14 -8.62 -12.78
CA GLY A 148 13.37 -7.44 -13.64
C GLY A 148 13.08 -7.65 -15.14
N VAL A 149 13.18 -8.88 -15.64
CA VAL A 149 12.80 -9.25 -17.03
C VAL A 149 11.28 -9.21 -17.24
N VAL A 150 10.50 -9.65 -16.26
CA VAL A 150 9.02 -9.71 -16.28
C VAL A 150 8.44 -8.30 -16.30
N ALA A 151 9.07 -7.37 -15.58
CA ALA A 151 8.70 -5.95 -15.58
C ALA A 151 8.94 -5.28 -16.96
N ASP A 152 9.97 -5.70 -17.71
CA ASP A 152 10.30 -5.09 -19.01
C ASP A 152 9.27 -5.41 -20.09
N GLU A 153 8.76 -6.66 -20.15
CA GLU A 153 7.74 -7.02 -21.13
C GLU A 153 6.43 -6.25 -20.93
N LEU A 154 5.98 -6.13 -19.68
CA LEU A 154 4.76 -5.41 -19.35
C LEU A 154 4.94 -3.90 -19.56
N ARG A 155 6.13 -3.37 -19.22
CA ARG A 155 6.51 -1.98 -19.48
C ARG A 155 6.48 -1.64 -20.98
N ARG A 156 6.92 -2.56 -21.84
CA ARG A 156 6.88 -2.37 -23.31
C ARG A 156 5.48 -2.49 -23.89
N GLN A 157 4.60 -3.29 -23.27
CA GLN A 157 3.22 -3.44 -23.73
C GLN A 157 2.34 -2.25 -23.33
N ALA A 158 2.55 -1.68 -22.14
CA ALA A 158 1.75 -0.57 -21.62
C ALA A 158 2.03 0.75 -22.35
N ASP A 159 1.03 1.64 -22.43
CA ASP A 159 1.19 2.98 -23.03
C ASP A 159 2.06 3.89 -22.17
N ASN A 160 1.99 3.71 -20.84
CA ASN A 160 2.89 4.34 -19.90
C ASN A 160 3.26 3.36 -18.78
N PHE A 161 4.44 3.55 -18.23
CA PHE A 161 4.90 2.84 -17.04
C PHE A 161 5.27 3.85 -15.96
N ILE A 162 4.78 3.64 -14.75
CA ILE A 162 5.12 4.45 -13.58
C ILE A 162 5.90 3.57 -12.61
N GLU A 163 7.09 4.02 -12.24
CA GLU A 163 7.86 3.33 -11.23
C GLU A 163 7.33 3.67 -9.83
N LEU A 164 7.08 2.64 -9.03
CA LEU A 164 6.52 2.82 -7.68
C LEU A 164 7.47 3.64 -6.76
N GLU A 165 8.77 3.64 -7.06
CA GLU A 165 9.76 4.48 -6.37
C GLU A 165 9.54 5.98 -6.62
N GLU A 166 9.11 6.38 -7.83
CA GLU A 166 8.77 7.79 -8.14
C GLU A 166 7.50 8.25 -7.39
N LEU A 167 6.60 7.32 -7.09
CA LEU A 167 5.40 7.62 -6.33
C LEU A 167 5.67 7.72 -4.82
N LYS A 168 6.77 7.15 -4.32
CA LYS A 168 7.09 7.03 -2.89
C LYS A 168 6.97 8.37 -2.15
N ASP A 169 7.49 9.45 -2.71
CA ASP A 169 7.48 10.76 -2.06
C ASP A 169 6.07 11.39 -2.02
N LEU A 170 5.20 11.00 -2.94
CA LEU A 170 3.84 11.53 -3.08
C LEU A 170 2.84 10.72 -2.25
N ILE A 171 2.93 9.39 -2.30
CA ILE A 171 1.96 8.47 -1.69
C ILE A 171 2.49 7.81 -0.42
N GLY A 172 3.74 8.06 -0.04
CA GLY A 172 4.35 7.50 1.15
C GLY A 172 3.69 8.04 2.41
N ARG A 173 3.45 7.13 3.37
CA ARG A 173 3.21 7.55 4.75
C ARG A 173 4.48 8.19 5.29
N PRO A 174 4.36 9.32 6.02
CA PRO A 174 5.52 9.84 6.74
C PRO A 174 6.04 8.74 7.67
N PRO A 175 7.37 8.62 7.84
CA PRO A 175 7.90 7.70 8.83
C PRO A 175 7.23 8.02 10.15
N ARG A 176 6.65 6.99 10.80
CA ARG A 176 6.23 7.16 12.19
C ARG A 176 7.49 7.55 12.94
N LEU A 177 7.53 8.78 13.45
CA LEU A 177 8.51 9.13 14.46
C LEU A 177 8.21 8.18 15.61
N ASP A 178 9.01 7.14 15.74
CA ASP A 178 8.91 6.24 16.88
C ASP A 178 8.99 7.12 18.12
N ASN A 179 7.91 7.14 18.90
CA ASN A 179 7.86 7.75 20.22
C ASN A 179 8.74 6.91 21.16
N GLN A 180 10.04 6.89 20.91
CA GLN A 180 11.06 6.51 21.89
C GLN A 180 11.56 7.78 22.58
N VAL A 181 10.66 8.53 23.20
CA VAL A 181 11.05 9.31 24.38
C VAL A 181 10.88 8.38 25.57
N SER A 182 11.86 7.47 25.72
CA SER A 182 12.14 6.86 27.01
C SER A 182 12.57 8.00 27.94
N CYS A 183 11.65 8.51 28.75
CA CYS A 183 11.96 9.29 29.94
C CYS A 183 12.75 8.40 30.92
N ARG A 184 14.06 8.25 30.69
CA ARG A 184 15.01 7.70 31.64
C ARG A 184 16.24 8.58 31.65
N GLY A 185 16.45 9.27 32.77
CA GLY A 185 17.76 9.81 33.14
C GLY A 185 17.89 11.32 33.18
N LEU A 186 17.15 11.99 34.07
CA LEU A 186 17.65 13.20 34.72
C LEU A 186 17.60 13.01 36.24
N SER A 187 18.43 12.09 36.73
CA SER A 187 18.97 12.20 38.08
C SER A 187 20.30 12.93 37.96
N ASN A 188 20.26 14.27 38.05
CA ASN A 188 21.45 15.03 38.38
C ASN A 188 21.22 15.75 39.70
N ARG A 189 21.94 15.24 40.71
CA ARG A 189 22.34 15.92 41.94
C ARG A 189 22.56 17.42 41.70
N ALA A 190 21.74 18.23 42.36
CA ALA A 190 22.12 19.58 42.74
C ALA A 190 22.34 19.58 44.25
N THR A 191 23.58 19.36 44.66
CA THR A 191 24.08 19.79 45.97
C THR A 191 24.12 21.32 45.95
N VAL A 192 23.24 21.97 46.71
CA VAL A 192 23.41 23.35 47.12
C VAL A 192 23.37 23.39 48.64
N SER A 193 24.55 23.65 49.18
CA SER A 193 24.84 24.06 50.55
C SER A 193 24.03 25.29 50.96
N GLY A 194 23.38 25.22 52.12
CA GLY A 194 22.75 26.36 52.80
C GLY A 194 22.78 26.11 54.30
N SER A 195 23.54 26.96 54.98
CA SER A 195 23.97 26.94 56.39
C SER A 195 22.88 27.10 57.45
N ASP A 196 23.04 26.31 58.52
CA ASP A 196 22.79 26.57 59.95
C ASP A 196 21.92 27.74 60.40
N SER A 197 20.89 27.42 61.20
CA SER A 197 20.60 28.16 62.43
C SER A 197 19.96 27.25 63.50
N LYS A 198 20.50 27.39 64.72
CA LYS A 198 20.24 26.65 65.96
C LYS A 198 18.91 27.05 66.61
N MET A 199 18.30 26.09 67.31
CA MET A 199 17.52 26.17 68.58
C MET A 199 17.29 24.71 69.00
N GLU A 200 17.33 24.23 70.25
CA GLU A 200 17.62 24.70 71.61
C GLU A 200 17.52 23.45 72.53
N SER A 201 17.86 23.61 73.82
CA SER A 201 17.64 22.69 74.99
C SER A 201 18.63 21.51 75.16
N GLU A 202 19.56 21.55 76.13
CA GLU A 202 19.49 21.33 77.61
C GLU A 202 20.07 19.94 77.96
N ALA A 203 21.25 19.82 78.57
CA ALA A 203 21.58 19.95 80.00
C ALA A 203 21.06 18.78 80.87
N ALA A 204 21.96 17.89 81.32
CA ALA A 204 22.02 17.34 82.69
C ALA A 204 23.14 16.27 82.83
N ALA A 205 23.90 16.43 83.94
CA ALA A 205 24.79 15.49 84.63
C ALA A 205 26.18 15.18 84.04
#